data_AF-A0A6J1N9M1-F1
#
_entry.id   AF-A0A6J1N9M1-F1
#
_cell.length_a   1.000
_cell.length_b   1.000
_cell.length_c   1.000
_cell.angle_alpha   90.00
_cell.angle_beta   90.00
_cell.angle_gamma   90.00
#
_symmetry.space_group_name_H-M   'P 1'
#
loop_
_entity.id
_entity.type
_entity.pdbx_description
1 polymer ?
#
loop_
_entity_poly.entity_id
_entity_poly.type
_entity_poly.pdbx_seq_one_letter_code
_entity_poly.pdbx_strand_id
1 'polypeptide(L)'
;MNTTGMSEDMEKLFQMMKLELEKQTLLITKSVMDSIDVKLQPIKDENKFLKNEIQKLNEKVKYLEDKNKKNNLILHGIKETEKNHQDLLNIIKVTLEKLDININTYEINNYYRLGRKQDEKKIRPILITFSSFQTKIMILKNKSKMPKQTYITEDFSKETMEIRKNLQEKLRAEKQNGKNAFIRNK
;
A
#
# COMPACT_ATOMS: atom_id res chain seq x y z
N MET A 1 -36.36 -40.48 -64.33
CA MET A 1 -37.37 -40.96 -63.37
C MET A 1 -37.43 -39.93 -62.27
N ASN A 2 -38.59 -39.28 -62.16
CA ASN A 2 -38.81 -38.12 -61.32
C ASN A 2 -38.61 -38.44 -59.84
N THR A 3 -38.03 -37.45 -59.17
CA THR A 3 -37.79 -37.32 -57.74
C THR A 3 -38.94 -37.88 -56.90
N THR A 4 -38.68 -38.94 -56.13
CA THR A 4 -39.54 -39.39 -55.03
C THR A 4 -39.58 -38.31 -53.97
N GLY A 5 -40.59 -37.45 -54.03
CA GLY A 5 -40.94 -36.55 -52.94
C GLY A 5 -41.27 -37.40 -51.70
N MET A 6 -40.74 -36.99 -50.54
CA MET A 6 -41.17 -37.56 -49.27
C MET A 6 -42.70 -37.44 -49.18
N SER A 7 -43.36 -38.46 -48.62
CA SER A 7 -44.78 -38.37 -48.26
C SER A 7 -44.97 -37.17 -47.32
N GLU A 8 -45.96 -36.31 -47.57
CA GLU A 8 -46.24 -35.12 -46.76
C GLU A 8 -46.37 -35.44 -45.25
N ASP A 9 -46.82 -36.65 -44.91
CA ASP A 9 -46.97 -37.09 -43.53
C ASP A 9 -45.62 -37.39 -42.86
N MET A 10 -44.64 -37.89 -43.62
CA MET A 10 -43.26 -38.05 -43.16
C MET A 10 -42.58 -36.70 -42.95
N GLU A 11 -42.80 -35.73 -43.84
CA GLU A 11 -42.28 -34.37 -43.66
C GLU A 11 -42.85 -33.70 -42.41
N LYS A 12 -44.16 -33.84 -42.17
CA LYS A 12 -44.82 -33.36 -40.93
C LYS A 12 -44.23 -34.03 -39.69
N LEU A 13 -44.00 -35.35 -39.72
CA LEU A 13 -43.40 -36.08 -38.60
C LEU A 13 -41.98 -35.57 -38.29
N PHE A 14 -41.12 -35.37 -39.30
CA PHE A 14 -39.79 -34.81 -39.10
C PHE A 14 -39.82 -33.38 -38.55
N GLN A 15 -40.75 -32.54 -39.02
CA GLN A 15 -40.94 -31.19 -38.47
C GLN A 15 -41.36 -31.23 -37.00
N MET A 16 -42.30 -32.10 -36.64
CA MET A 16 -42.73 -32.27 -35.23
C MET A 16 -41.60 -32.78 -34.35
N MET A 17 -40.83 -33.77 -34.81
CA MET A 17 -39.66 -34.28 -34.07
C MET A 17 -38.61 -33.19 -33.87
N LYS A 18 -38.35 -32.36 -34.88
CA LYS A 18 -37.42 -31.23 -34.78
C LYS A 18 -37.88 -30.21 -33.74
N LEU A 19 -39.16 -29.84 -33.76
CA LEU A 19 -39.75 -28.91 -32.79
C LEU A 19 -39.67 -29.46 -31.35
N GLU A 20 -39.93 -30.74 -31.15
CA GLU A 20 -39.85 -31.38 -29.83
C GLU A 20 -38.40 -31.46 -29.34
N LEU A 21 -37.43 -31.78 -30.21
CA LEU A 21 -36.00 -31.76 -29.88
C LEU A 21 -35.50 -30.36 -29.51
N GLU A 22 -35.92 -29.33 -30.23
CA GLU A 22 -35.59 -27.93 -29.92
C GLU A 22 -36.17 -27.54 -28.54
N LYS A 23 -37.42 -27.92 -28.27
CA LYS A 23 -38.08 -27.68 -26.98
C LYS A 23 -37.37 -28.39 -25.82
N GLN A 24 -36.97 -29.65 -25.99
CA GLN A 24 -36.21 -30.39 -24.99
C GLN A 24 -34.83 -29.76 -24.76
N THR A 25 -34.14 -29.34 -25.83
CA THR A 25 -32.84 -28.67 -25.74
C THR A 25 -32.94 -27.36 -24.96
N LEU A 26 -34.00 -26.57 -25.19
CA LEU A 26 -34.27 -25.34 -24.44
C LEU A 26 -34.52 -25.63 -22.95
N LEU A 27 -35.32 -26.66 -22.63
CA LEU A 27 -35.61 -27.04 -21.25
C LEU A 27 -34.35 -27.50 -20.49
N ILE A 28 -33.53 -28.36 -21.12
CA ILE A 28 -32.28 -28.84 -20.53
C ILE A 28 -31.32 -27.67 -20.33
N THR A 29 -31.16 -26.81 -21.34
CA THR A 29 -30.27 -25.63 -21.25
C THR A 29 -30.69 -24.70 -20.12
N LYS A 30 -31.99 -24.43 -19.97
CA LYS A 30 -32.52 -23.61 -18.88
C LYS A 30 -32.25 -24.24 -17.51
N SER A 31 -32.54 -25.54 -17.36
CA SER A 31 -32.28 -26.26 -16.11
C SER A 31 -30.80 -26.26 -15.72
N VAL A 32 -29.91 -26.46 -16.69
CA VAL A 32 -28.46 -26.39 -16.47
C VAL A 32 -28.04 -24.97 -16.06
N MET A 33 -28.53 -23.93 -16.75
CA MET A 33 -28.25 -22.54 -16.39
C MET A 33 -28.72 -22.19 -14.97
N ASP A 34 -29.95 -22.56 -14.62
CA ASP A 34 -30.48 -22.34 -13.27
C ASP A 34 -29.61 -23.04 -12.21
N SER A 35 -29.14 -24.27 -12.49
CA SER A 35 -28.26 -25.01 -11.58
C SER A 35 -26.87 -24.35 -11.42
N ILE A 36 -26.34 -23.75 -12.50
CA ILE A 36 -25.07 -23.03 -12.49
C ILE A 36 -25.23 -21.75 -11.68
N ASP A 37 -26.32 -21.00 -11.88
CA ASP A 37 -26.59 -19.78 -11.13
C ASP A 37 -26.71 -20.05 -9.64
N VAL A 38 -27.43 -21.10 -9.24
CA VAL A 38 -27.54 -21.54 -7.83
C VAL A 38 -26.16 -21.83 -7.23
N LYS A 39 -25.26 -22.47 -7.99
CA LYS A 39 -23.89 -22.75 -7.51
C LYS A 39 -22.98 -21.53 -7.54
N LEU A 40 -23.24 -20.56 -8.41
CA LEU A 40 -22.40 -19.37 -8.58
C LEU A 40 -22.69 -18.30 -7.51
N GLN A 41 -23.94 -18.19 -7.04
CA GLN A 41 -24.31 -17.24 -5.98
C GLN A 41 -23.47 -17.38 -4.69
N PRO A 42 -23.33 -18.57 -4.07
CA PRO A 42 -22.54 -18.69 -2.84
C PRO A 42 -21.07 -18.32 -3.06
N ILE A 43 -20.51 -18.62 -4.23
CA ILE A 43 -19.14 -18.22 -4.59
C ILE A 43 -19.02 -16.69 -4.69
N LYS A 44 -20.00 -16.02 -5.28
CA LYS A 44 -20.03 -14.54 -5.37
C LYS A 44 -20.13 -13.92 -3.97
N ASP A 45 -20.98 -14.46 -3.12
CA ASP A 45 -21.17 -14.00 -1.75
C ASP A 45 -19.92 -14.20 -0.90
N GLU A 46 -19.28 -15.37 -0.99
CA GLU A 46 -18.02 -15.65 -0.34
C GLU A 46 -16.91 -14.73 -0.86
N ASN A 47 -16.82 -14.51 -2.17
CA ASN A 47 -15.83 -13.59 -2.76
C ASN A 47 -16.02 -12.15 -2.23
N LYS A 48 -17.27 -11.69 -2.11
CA LYS A 48 -17.60 -10.39 -1.53
C LYS A 48 -17.22 -10.32 -0.06
N PHE A 49 -17.51 -11.37 0.71
CA PHE A 49 -17.12 -11.48 2.11
C PHE A 49 -15.60 -11.43 2.28
N LEU A 50 -14.86 -12.24 1.52
CA LEU A 50 -13.39 -12.29 1.56
C LEU A 50 -12.77 -10.95 1.18
N LYS A 51 -13.29 -10.26 0.15
CA LYS A 51 -12.83 -8.91 -0.20
C LYS A 51 -13.02 -7.92 0.95
N ASN A 52 -14.14 -7.98 1.65
CA ASN A 52 -14.39 -7.13 2.82
C ASN A 52 -13.43 -7.45 3.97
N GLU A 53 -13.17 -8.72 4.24
CA GLU A 53 -12.22 -9.12 5.29
C GLU A 53 -10.78 -8.71 4.94
N ILE A 54 -10.37 -8.86 3.68
CA ILE A 54 -9.07 -8.38 3.19
C ILE A 54 -8.95 -6.87 3.39
N GLN A 55 -10.01 -6.10 3.09
CA GLN A 55 -10.00 -4.65 3.31
C GLN A 55 -9.79 -4.32 4.80
N LYS A 56 -10.58 -4.94 5.69
CA LYS A 56 -10.44 -4.71 7.15
C LYS A 56 -9.04 -5.07 7.66
N LEU A 57 -8.48 -6.18 7.18
CA LEU A 57 -7.13 -6.61 7.55
C LEU A 57 -6.09 -5.61 7.07
N ASN A 58 -6.19 -5.11 5.84
CA ASN A 58 -5.29 -4.10 5.30
C ASN A 58 -5.35 -2.80 6.11
N GLU A 59 -6.55 -2.34 6.47
CA GLU A 59 -6.74 -1.16 7.33
C GLU A 59 -6.09 -1.35 8.71
N LYS A 60 -6.24 -2.55 9.30
CA LYS A 60 -5.62 -2.88 10.58
C LYS A 60 -4.10 -2.95 10.48
N VAL A 61 -3.55 -3.57 9.44
CA VAL A 61 -2.11 -3.65 9.19
C VAL A 61 -1.54 -2.24 9.06
N LYS A 62 -2.18 -1.38 8.25
CA LYS A 62 -1.81 0.03 8.09
C LYS A 62 -1.77 0.77 9.43
N TYR A 63 -2.84 0.66 10.23
CA TYR A 63 -2.90 1.28 11.54
C TYR A 63 -1.75 0.84 12.46
N LEU A 64 -1.42 -0.46 12.45
CA LEU A 64 -0.33 -1.01 13.26
C LEU A 64 1.04 -0.53 12.77
N GLU A 65 1.27 -0.50 11.45
CA GLU A 65 2.50 0.04 10.86
C GLU A 65 2.70 1.52 11.22
N ASP A 66 1.66 2.34 11.04
CA ASP A 66 1.71 3.76 11.33
C ASP A 66 1.93 4.02 12.83
N LYS A 67 1.30 3.21 13.70
CA LYS A 67 1.52 3.27 15.15
C LYS A 67 2.96 2.90 15.52
N ASN A 68 3.52 1.86 14.92
CA ASN A 68 4.90 1.42 15.16
C ASN A 68 5.92 2.44 14.66
N LYS A 69 5.64 3.09 13.52
CA LYS A 69 6.50 4.12 12.91
C LYS A 69 6.26 5.53 13.46
N LYS A 70 5.25 5.72 14.31
CA LYS A 70 4.82 7.05 14.80
C LYS A 70 5.96 7.85 15.40
N ASN A 71 6.82 7.20 16.18
CA ASN A 71 7.95 7.84 16.87
C ASN A 71 9.28 7.69 16.11
N ASN A 72 9.25 7.23 14.87
CA ASN A 72 10.45 7.04 14.07
C ASN A 72 10.80 8.31 13.29
N LEU A 73 12.10 8.60 13.22
CA LEU A 73 12.72 9.54 12.31
C LEU A 73 13.87 8.90 11.56
N ILE A 74 14.15 9.43 10.39
CA ILE A 74 15.25 8.99 9.54
C ILE A 74 16.19 10.16 9.31
N LEU A 75 17.46 9.98 9.69
CA LEU A 75 18.53 10.93 9.43
C LEU A 75 19.28 10.53 8.16
N HIS A 76 19.48 11.49 7.26
CA HIS A 76 20.17 11.30 5.99
C HIS A 76 21.45 12.13 5.92
N GLY A 77 22.43 11.66 5.15
CA GLY A 77 23.67 12.41 4.87
C GLY A 77 24.76 12.35 5.95
N ILE A 78 24.57 11.52 6.98
CA ILE A 78 25.55 11.37 8.08
C ILE A 78 26.57 10.30 7.69
N LYS A 79 27.85 10.68 7.53
CA LYS A 79 28.93 9.77 7.15
C LYS A 79 29.00 8.53 8.07
N GLU A 80 29.33 7.37 7.49
CA GLU A 80 29.47 6.10 8.22
C GLU A 80 30.85 6.00 8.87
N THR A 81 31.04 6.68 10.00
CA THR A 81 32.29 6.68 10.77
C THR A 81 32.21 5.84 12.04
N GLU A 82 31.04 5.28 12.35
CA GLU A 82 30.84 4.41 13.49
C GLU A 82 31.61 3.08 13.35
N LYS A 83 32.28 2.66 14.43
CA LYS A 83 32.92 1.33 14.50
C LYS A 83 32.06 0.35 15.29
N ASN A 84 31.31 0.86 16.27
CA ASN A 84 30.43 0.09 17.12
C ASN A 84 29.06 0.78 17.28
N HIS A 85 28.14 0.11 17.98
CA HIS A 85 26.79 0.62 18.22
C HIS A 85 26.77 1.90 19.08
N GLN A 86 27.66 2.02 20.05
CA GLN A 86 27.74 3.18 20.93
C GLN A 86 28.26 4.44 20.21
N ASP A 87 29.18 4.27 19.25
CA ASP A 87 29.65 5.36 18.38
C ASP A 87 28.48 5.94 17.57
N LEU A 88 27.59 5.07 17.08
CA LEU A 88 26.40 5.51 16.35
C LEU A 88 25.47 6.35 17.24
N LEU A 89 25.28 5.95 18.50
CA LEU A 89 24.52 6.74 19.47
C LEU A 89 25.14 8.12 19.71
N ASN A 90 26.46 8.19 19.84
CA ASN A 90 27.19 9.45 20.02
C ASN A 90 27.03 10.35 18.79
N ILE A 91 27.14 9.79 17.57
CA ILE A 91 26.90 10.53 16.32
C ILE A 91 25.48 11.08 16.28
N ILE A 92 24.48 10.29 16.68
CA ILE A 92 23.08 10.73 16.76
C ILE A 92 22.96 11.90 17.73
N LYS A 93 23.47 11.79 18.95
CA LYS A 93 23.41 12.85 19.97
C LYS A 93 24.05 14.14 19.48
N VAL A 94 25.28 14.09 18.99
CA VAL A 94 25.99 15.25 18.42
C VAL A 94 25.22 15.86 17.25
N THR A 95 24.51 15.06 16.47
CA THR A 95 23.69 15.59 15.38
C THR A 95 22.46 16.32 15.90
N LEU A 96 21.82 15.82 16.95
CA LEU A 96 20.63 16.44 17.54
C LEU A 96 20.97 17.66 18.39
N GLU A 97 22.15 17.70 19.03
CA GLU A 97 22.68 18.87 19.72
C GLU A 97 22.81 20.08 18.77
N LYS A 98 23.18 19.85 17.50
CA LYS A 98 23.21 20.90 16.46
C LYS A 98 21.83 21.50 16.14
N LEU A 99 20.76 20.86 16.61
CA LEU A 99 19.39 21.36 16.49
C LEU A 99 18.92 22.09 17.75
N ASP A 100 19.84 22.34 18.69
CA ASP A 100 19.57 22.81 20.06
C ASP A 100 18.65 21.86 20.83
N ILE A 101 18.81 20.55 20.59
CA ILE A 101 18.04 19.50 21.26
C ILE A 101 19.00 18.58 21.99
N ASN A 102 18.99 18.66 23.31
CA ASN A 102 19.67 17.70 24.16
C ASN A 102 18.76 16.49 24.43
N ILE A 103 19.21 15.29 24.07
CA ILE A 103 18.44 14.06 24.23
C ILE A 103 19.18 13.09 25.13
N ASN A 104 18.48 12.58 26.13
CA ASN A 104 19.00 11.55 27.01
C ASN A 104 18.94 10.17 26.36
N THR A 105 19.82 9.26 26.76
CA THR A 105 19.89 7.91 26.18
C THR A 105 18.56 7.15 26.30
N TYR A 106 17.83 7.31 27.40
CA TYR A 106 16.55 6.65 27.66
C TYR A 106 15.38 7.18 26.82
N GLU A 107 15.56 8.30 26.11
CA GLU A 107 14.57 8.85 25.17
C GLU A 107 14.67 8.20 23.78
N ILE A 108 15.71 7.39 23.55
CA ILE A 108 15.92 6.63 22.32
C ILE A 108 15.64 5.16 22.63
N ASN A 109 14.60 4.61 22.02
CA ASN A 109 14.23 3.20 22.15
C ASN A 109 15.10 2.29 21.27
N ASN A 110 15.35 2.72 20.02
CA ASN A 110 16.10 1.92 19.06
C ASN A 110 16.75 2.82 18.00
N TYR A 111 17.89 2.39 17.46
CA TYR A 111 18.58 3.11 16.39
C TYR A 111 19.49 2.19 15.59
N TYR A 112 19.49 2.34 14.27
CA TYR A 112 20.34 1.53 13.37
C TYR A 112 20.41 2.16 11.96
N ARG A 113 21.42 1.77 11.19
CA ARG A 113 21.54 2.12 9.76
C ARG A 113 20.57 1.28 8.93
N LEU A 114 19.85 1.92 8.02
CA LEU A 114 18.93 1.28 7.09
C LEU A 114 19.68 0.68 5.89
N GLY A 115 19.41 -0.59 5.60
CA GLY A 115 19.93 -1.28 4.41
C GLY A 115 21.31 -1.92 4.60
N ARG A 116 21.71 -2.70 3.59
CA ARG A 116 23.00 -3.41 3.57
C ARG A 116 24.10 -2.45 3.12
N LYS A 117 25.29 -2.60 3.71
CA LYS A 117 26.49 -1.90 3.26
C LYS A 117 26.90 -2.50 1.90
N GLN A 118 26.81 -1.74 0.83
CA GLN A 118 27.17 -2.19 -0.52
C GLN A 118 28.36 -1.39 -1.04
N ASP A 119 28.21 -0.07 -1.18
CA ASP A 119 29.24 0.82 -1.74
C ASP A 119 29.64 1.91 -0.73
N GLU A 120 30.93 2.25 -0.67
CA GLU A 120 31.42 3.38 0.14
C GLU A 120 30.84 4.74 -0.31
N LYS A 121 30.34 4.83 -1.55
CA LYS A 121 29.78 6.06 -2.11
C LYS A 121 28.38 6.40 -1.60
N LYS A 122 27.60 5.41 -1.15
CA LYS A 122 26.22 5.63 -0.68
C LYS A 122 26.15 5.56 0.83
N ILE A 123 25.93 6.72 1.43
CA ILE A 123 25.73 6.87 2.88
C ILE A 123 24.36 6.30 3.26
N ARG A 124 24.31 5.26 4.10
CA ARG A 124 23.04 4.71 4.58
C ARG A 124 22.36 5.65 5.58
N PRO A 125 21.04 5.84 5.49
CA PRO A 125 20.32 6.62 6.47
C PRO A 125 20.26 5.91 7.83
N ILE A 126 20.10 6.68 8.91
CA ILE A 126 19.93 6.17 10.27
C ILE A 126 18.45 6.25 10.62
N LEU A 127 17.84 5.14 11.00
CA LEU A 127 16.53 5.13 11.65
C LEU A 127 16.71 5.29 13.15
N ILE A 128 15.91 6.15 13.75
CA ILE A 128 15.85 6.37 15.20
C ILE A 128 14.39 6.26 15.64
N THR A 129 14.14 5.42 16.63
CA THR A 129 12.85 5.30 17.32
C THR A 129 12.96 5.97 18.68
N PHE A 130 12.13 6.99 18.91
CA PHE A 130 12.07 7.69 20.19
C PHE A 130 11.03 7.08 21.13
N SER A 131 11.25 7.26 22.42
CA SER A 131 10.32 6.86 23.49
C SER A 131 9.01 7.65 23.43
N SER A 132 9.07 8.92 22.97
CA SER A 132 7.90 9.80 22.91
C SER A 132 7.70 10.44 21.54
N PHE A 133 6.43 10.68 21.18
CA PHE A 133 6.06 11.46 20.01
C PHE A 133 6.44 12.94 20.15
N GLN A 134 6.47 13.46 21.39
CA GLN A 134 6.81 14.85 21.67
C GLN A 134 8.26 15.14 21.27
N THR A 135 9.19 14.23 21.59
CA THR A 135 10.60 14.29 21.19
C THR A 135 10.73 14.36 19.67
N LYS A 136 10.01 13.50 18.94
CA LYS A 136 9.95 13.54 17.48
C LYS A 136 9.48 14.90 16.96
N ILE A 137 8.39 15.46 17.51
CA ILE A 137 7.84 16.76 17.08
C ILE A 137 8.83 17.90 17.33
N MET A 138 9.51 17.90 18.48
CA MET A 138 10.53 18.89 18.79
C MET A 138 11.67 18.87 17.76
N ILE A 139 12.16 17.69 17.40
CA ILE A 139 13.19 17.51 16.35
C ILE A 139 12.69 18.02 15.00
N LEU A 140 11.46 17.66 14.61
CA LEU A 140 10.89 18.08 13.34
C LEU A 140 10.69 19.60 13.24
N LYS A 141 10.44 20.30 14.36
CA LYS A 141 10.36 21.77 14.40
C LYS A 141 11.71 22.43 14.15
N ASN A 142 12.79 21.85 14.68
CA ASN A 142 14.14 22.41 14.55
C ASN A 142 14.91 21.89 13.32
N LYS A 143 14.35 20.99 12.51
CA LYS A 143 15.05 20.35 11.38
C LYS A 143 15.64 21.31 10.34
N SER A 144 15.18 22.56 10.27
CA SER A 144 15.74 23.59 9.39
C SER A 144 17.16 24.01 9.79
N LYS A 145 17.56 23.79 11.05
CA LYS A 145 18.91 24.03 11.58
C LYS A 145 19.91 22.95 11.20
N MET A 146 19.47 21.89 10.50
CA MET A 146 20.36 20.80 10.09
C MET A 146 21.53 21.30 9.23
N PRO A 147 22.75 20.77 9.43
CA PRO A 147 23.88 21.07 8.57
C PRO A 147 23.60 20.81 7.09
N LYS A 148 24.26 21.58 6.21
CA LYS A 148 24.20 21.36 4.76
C LYS A 148 24.50 19.90 4.42
N GLN A 149 23.77 19.34 3.46
CA GLN A 149 23.84 17.93 3.02
C GLN A 149 23.26 16.89 3.99
N THR A 150 22.77 17.29 5.16
CA THR A 150 22.02 16.42 6.08
C THR A 150 20.56 16.86 6.16
N TYR A 151 19.65 15.90 6.30
CA TYR A 151 18.23 16.20 6.43
C TYR A 151 17.51 15.11 7.20
N ILE A 152 16.34 15.46 7.74
CA ILE A 152 15.49 14.59 8.55
C ILE A 152 14.18 14.35 7.81
N THR A 153 13.80 13.08 7.69
CA THR A 153 12.47 12.68 7.22
C THR A 153 11.76 11.85 8.27
N GLU A 154 10.44 11.85 8.20
CA GLU A 154 9.64 10.90 8.95
C GLU A 154 9.70 9.51 8.30
N ASP A 155 9.57 8.47 9.10
CA ASP A 155 9.41 7.09 8.63
C ASP A 155 7.90 6.82 8.43
N PHE A 156 7.48 6.71 7.18
CA PHE A 156 6.09 6.44 6.82
C PHE A 156 5.92 4.98 6.34
N SER A 157 4.70 4.46 6.42
CA SER A 157 4.30 3.25 5.70
C SER A 157 4.41 3.46 4.19
N LYS A 158 4.55 2.37 3.42
CA LYS A 158 4.70 2.44 1.95
C LYS A 158 3.52 3.15 1.31
N GLU A 159 2.31 2.80 1.72
CA GLU A 159 1.07 3.41 1.26
C GLU A 159 1.05 4.92 1.54
N THR A 160 1.41 5.33 2.77
CA THR A 160 1.48 6.75 3.12
C THR A 160 2.55 7.49 2.31
N MET A 161 3.70 6.86 2.05
CA MET A 161 4.75 7.42 1.22
C MET A 161 4.28 7.64 -0.23
N GLU A 162 3.53 6.70 -0.79
CA GLU A 162 2.96 6.79 -2.14
C GLU A 162 1.89 7.89 -2.24
N ILE A 163 0.97 7.95 -1.27
CA ILE A 163 -0.01 9.04 -1.17
C ILE A 163 0.70 10.39 -1.10
N ARG A 164 1.75 10.51 -0.28
CA ARG A 164 2.54 11.75 -0.16
C ARG A 164 3.25 12.13 -1.46
N LYS A 165 3.78 11.16 -2.20
CA LYS A 165 4.42 11.41 -3.50
C LYS A 165 3.42 12.04 -4.46
N ASN A 166 2.21 11.48 -4.56
CA ASN A 166 1.15 12.02 -5.40
C ASN A 166 0.69 13.42 -4.93
N LEU A 167 0.62 13.65 -3.62
CA LEU A 167 0.28 14.96 -3.06
C LEU A 167 1.39 16.00 -3.28
N GLN A 168 2.66 15.61 -3.32
CA GLN A 168 3.77 16.52 -3.59
C GLN A 168 3.72 17.09 -5.01
N GLU A 169 3.29 16.31 -6.00
CA GLU A 169 3.11 16.77 -7.37
C GLU A 169 2.01 17.84 -7.45
N LYS A 170 0.86 17.57 -6.83
CA LYS A 170 -0.25 18.53 -6.70
C LYS A 170 0.18 19.80 -5.96
N LEU A 171 0.93 19.65 -4.86
CA LEU A 171 1.46 20.77 -4.08
C LEU A 171 2.34 21.70 -4.93
N ARG A 172 3.20 21.12 -5.79
CA ARG A 172 4.06 21.90 -6.68
C ARG A 172 3.24 22.68 -7.71
N ALA A 173 2.24 22.05 -8.32
CA ALA A 173 1.36 22.72 -9.27
C ALA A 173 0.59 23.89 -8.63
N GLU A 174 0.02 23.68 -7.44
CA GLU A 174 -0.70 24.74 -6.71
C GLU A 174 0.21 25.91 -6.31
N LYS A 175 1.46 25.63 -5.91
CA LYS A 175 2.45 26.67 -5.61
C LYS A 175 2.90 27.43 -6.86
N GLN A 176 3.04 26.77 -8.01
CA GLN A 176 3.33 27.41 -9.28
C GLN A 176 2.18 28.34 -9.72
N ASN A 177 0.94 27.96 -9.39
CA ASN A 177 -0.26 28.78 -9.60
C ASN A 177 -0.42 29.90 -8.54
N GLY A 178 0.59 30.16 -7.71
CA GLY A 178 0.58 31.23 -6.70
C GLY A 178 -0.24 30.93 -5.44
N LYS A 179 -0.76 29.70 -5.26
CA LYS A 179 -1.56 29.35 -4.07
C LYS A 179 -0.67 28.87 -2.91
N ASN A 180 -1.02 29.28 -1.70
CA ASN A 180 -0.37 28.79 -0.48
C ASN A 180 -0.96 27.42 -0.09
N ALA A 181 -0.28 26.34 -0.45
CA ALA A 181 -0.69 24.97 -0.14
C ALA A 181 0.34 24.25 0.75
N PHE A 182 -0.14 23.29 1.55
CA PHE A 182 0.67 22.40 2.37
C PHE A 182 0.05 21.01 2.46
N ILE A 183 0.89 19.97 2.64
CA ILE A 183 0.42 18.60 2.84
C ILE A 183 0.13 18.42 4.33
N ARG A 184 -1.12 18.06 4.64
CA ARG A 184 -1.55 17.70 5.99
C ARG A 184 -1.71 16.19 6.10
N ASN A 185 -1.16 15.61 7.15
CA ASN A 185 -1.40 14.20 7.48
C ASN A 185 -2.77 14.12 8.16
N LYS A 186 -3.65 13.22 7.69
CA LYS A 186 -4.86 12.82 8.41
C LYS A 186 -4.53 11.65 9.33
#